data_AF-A0A444YT50-F1
#
_entry.id   AF-A0A444YT50-F1
#
_cell.length_a   1.000
_cell.length_b   1.000
_cell.length_c   1.000
_cell.angle_alpha   90.00
_cell.angle_beta   90.00
_cell.angle_gamma   90.00
#
_symmetry.space_group_name_H-M   'P 1'
#
loop_
_entity.id
_entity.type
_entity.pdbx_description
1 polymer ?
#
loop_
_entity_poly.entity_id
_entity_poly.type
_entity_poly.pdbx_seq_one_letter_code
_entity_poly.pdbx_strand_id
1 'polypeptide(L)'
;MGGVTSSMAAKFAFFPPSPPSYKLVRDEMTGLLLLTPFPHRENVEVLKLPTRRGTEIVAVYIRHPMATSTVLYSHGNAADLGQMYELFIELSIHLRVNLMGYDYSGYGQSSGKPSEQNTYSDIEAAYKCLQESYGTKQEDIILYGQSVGSGPSLDLAARLPQLRAVVLHSPILSGLRVMYPVKHTYWFDIYKNIDKIPLVNCPVLIIHGTADEVVDCSHGKQLWELCKEKYEPLWLNGGNHCDLELFPEYIKHLKKFITTVEKSTSQRFSFRSTTDKFEQPRKSTDIFEVTRKSTDCREKPRKSTDRPDKQKNLSSNADMLEKLRMSFDRKDRSRRSVDCHEKSRKSIDHQLEKARKSVDRLDRIRTG
;
A
#
# COMPACT_ATOMS: atom_id res chain seq x y z
N MET A 1 11.21 -8.73 20.36
CA MET A 1 12.43 -9.26 19.73
C MET A 1 12.31 -9.51 18.21
N GLY A 2 11.41 -8.83 17.47
CA GLY A 2 11.13 -9.13 16.05
C GLY A 2 11.92 -8.33 15.00
N GLY A 3 12.94 -7.55 15.38
CA GLY A 3 13.60 -6.59 14.47
C GLY A 3 14.85 -7.10 13.75
N VAL A 4 15.47 -8.19 14.20
CA VAL A 4 16.84 -8.55 13.76
C VAL A 4 16.84 -9.65 12.68
N THR A 5 15.86 -10.55 12.67
CA THR A 5 15.85 -11.69 11.73
C THR A 5 15.20 -11.38 10.38
N SER A 6 14.38 -10.32 10.27
CA SER A 6 13.81 -9.87 8.99
C SER A 6 14.85 -9.27 8.04
N SER A 7 16.03 -8.88 8.57
CA SER A 7 17.10 -8.25 7.79
C SER A 7 17.70 -9.15 6.71
N MET A 8 17.82 -10.47 6.95
CA MET A 8 18.44 -11.38 5.98
C MET A 8 17.45 -11.76 4.88
N ALA A 9 16.21 -12.12 5.24
CA ALA A 9 15.15 -12.40 4.27
C ALA A 9 14.88 -11.19 3.37
N ALA A 10 14.87 -9.97 3.92
CA ALA A 10 14.72 -8.74 3.13
C ALA A 10 15.83 -8.59 2.07
N LYS A 11 17.09 -8.88 2.39
CA LYS A 11 18.18 -8.79 1.40
C LYS A 11 18.04 -9.73 0.21
N PHE A 12 17.34 -10.85 0.37
CA PHE A 12 17.07 -11.80 -0.71
C PHE A 12 15.69 -11.58 -1.36
N ALA A 13 14.84 -10.75 -0.76
CA ALA A 13 13.48 -10.51 -1.23
C ALA A 13 13.35 -9.21 -2.04
N PHE A 14 14.30 -8.28 -1.95
CA PHE A 14 14.21 -6.97 -2.61
C PHE A 14 15.36 -6.74 -3.59
N PHE A 15 15.02 -6.50 -4.86
CA PHE A 15 15.97 -6.29 -5.96
C PHE A 15 15.71 -4.95 -6.66
N PRO A 16 15.90 -3.80 -5.97
CA PRO A 16 15.71 -2.50 -6.59
C PRO A 16 16.65 -2.34 -7.81
N PRO A 17 16.19 -1.69 -8.89
CA PRO A 17 17.05 -1.37 -10.04
C PRO A 17 18.29 -0.58 -9.62
N SER A 18 19.46 -0.99 -10.14
CA SER A 18 20.74 -0.34 -9.87
C SER A 18 21.57 -0.26 -11.17
N PRO A 19 21.74 0.94 -11.78
CA PRO A 19 21.22 2.23 -11.32
C PRO A 19 19.68 2.34 -11.45
N PRO A 20 19.03 3.26 -10.72
CA PRO A 20 17.64 3.64 -10.93
C PRO A 20 17.36 4.01 -12.40
N SER A 21 16.17 3.69 -12.90
CA SER A 21 15.78 3.97 -14.28
C SER A 21 15.45 5.44 -14.52
N TYR A 22 15.33 6.24 -13.46
CA TYR A 22 15.01 7.65 -13.53
C TYR A 22 15.82 8.47 -12.51
N LYS A 23 15.86 9.79 -12.74
CA LYS A 23 16.39 10.79 -11.80
C LYS A 23 15.32 11.81 -11.45
N LEU A 24 15.39 12.35 -10.24
CA LEU A 24 14.59 13.49 -9.84
C LEU A 24 15.35 14.79 -10.15
N VAL A 25 14.69 15.66 -10.92
CA VAL A 25 15.19 17.00 -11.22
C VAL A 25 14.16 18.00 -10.71
N ARG A 26 14.63 19.08 -10.08
CA ARG A 26 13.77 20.21 -9.74
C ARG A 26 13.88 21.23 -10.85
N ASP A 27 12.76 21.57 -11.45
CA ASP A 27 12.69 22.63 -12.45
C ASP A 27 12.92 23.99 -11.76
N GLU A 28 13.89 24.77 -12.25
CA GLU A 28 14.29 26.03 -11.60
C GLU A 28 13.24 27.13 -11.75
N MET A 29 12.44 27.10 -12.81
CA MET A 29 11.45 28.14 -13.09
C MET A 29 10.15 27.92 -12.32
N THR A 30 9.66 26.69 -12.31
CA THR A 30 8.37 26.31 -11.71
C THR A 30 8.52 25.76 -10.29
N GLY A 31 9.73 25.34 -9.90
CA GLY A 31 9.99 24.66 -8.64
C GLY A 31 9.42 23.24 -8.58
N LEU A 32 8.85 22.71 -9.67
CA LEU A 32 8.26 21.38 -9.71
C LEU A 32 9.33 20.29 -9.71
N LEU A 33 9.00 19.13 -9.13
CA LEU A 33 9.81 17.92 -9.26
C LEU A 33 9.41 17.19 -10.56
N LEU A 34 10.41 16.72 -11.30
CA LEU A 34 10.26 16.04 -12.58
C LEU A 34 11.03 14.70 -12.56
N LEU A 35 10.52 13.70 -13.29
CA LEU A 35 11.23 12.44 -13.54
C LEU A 35 11.95 12.53 -14.89
N THR A 36 13.28 12.50 -14.90
CA THR A 36 14.07 12.38 -16.14
C THR A 36 14.35 10.89 -16.42
N PRO A 37 14.20 10.39 -17.66
CA PRO A 37 14.11 11.13 -18.94
C PRO A 37 12.69 11.41 -19.47
N PHE A 38 11.66 11.30 -18.63
CA PHE A 38 10.27 11.41 -19.09
C PHE A 38 9.86 12.87 -19.35
N PRO A 39 9.00 13.11 -20.35
CA PRO A 39 8.49 14.46 -20.61
C PRO A 39 7.60 14.93 -19.48
N HIS A 40 7.64 16.23 -19.18
CA HIS A 40 6.69 16.84 -18.26
C HIS A 40 5.27 16.76 -18.83
N ARG A 41 4.30 16.45 -17.97
CA ARG A 41 2.88 16.41 -18.28
C ARG A 41 2.13 17.18 -17.20
N GLU A 42 1.22 18.07 -17.59
CA GLU A 42 0.49 18.94 -16.65
C GLU A 42 -0.38 18.17 -15.66
N ASN A 43 -0.87 16.99 -16.05
CA ASN A 43 -1.70 16.14 -15.21
C ASN A 43 -0.89 15.17 -14.35
N VAL A 44 0.44 15.30 -14.31
CA VAL A 44 1.34 14.43 -13.55
C VAL A 44 2.10 15.24 -12.52
N GLU A 45 1.90 14.90 -11.25
CA GLU A 45 2.57 15.51 -10.10
C GLU A 45 3.57 14.52 -9.50
N VAL A 46 4.78 15.00 -9.19
CA VAL A 46 5.85 14.19 -8.57
C VAL A 46 6.07 14.68 -7.16
N LEU A 47 6.08 13.76 -6.21
CA LEU A 47 6.07 14.05 -4.78
C LEU A 47 7.21 13.33 -4.08
N LYS A 48 7.68 13.95 -3.00
CA LYS A 48 8.51 13.32 -1.98
C LYS A 48 7.70 13.22 -0.69
N LEU A 49 7.48 12.01 -0.21
CA LEU A 49 6.61 11.73 0.92
C LEU A 49 7.43 11.22 2.10
N PRO A 50 7.41 11.90 3.25
CA PRO A 50 8.06 11.40 4.45
C PRO A 50 7.24 10.23 5.03
N THR A 51 7.92 9.17 5.44
CA THR A 51 7.30 8.00 6.07
C THR A 51 7.45 8.08 7.59
N ARG A 52 6.56 7.38 8.31
CA ARG A 52 6.65 7.26 9.78
C ARG A 52 7.94 6.61 10.30
N ARG A 53 8.73 5.99 9.41
CA ARG A 53 10.00 5.34 9.74
C ARG A 53 11.23 6.20 9.43
N GLY A 54 11.02 7.46 9.06
CA GLY A 54 12.10 8.41 8.79
C GLY A 54 12.77 8.23 7.43
N THR A 55 12.14 7.49 6.52
CA THR A 55 12.51 7.47 5.10
C THR A 55 11.68 8.49 4.34
N GLU A 56 12.15 8.85 3.16
CA GLU A 56 11.44 9.69 2.18
C GLU A 56 11.31 8.88 0.90
N ILE A 57 10.07 8.64 0.48
CA ILE A 57 9.75 7.92 -0.75
C ILE A 57 9.34 8.87 -1.87
N VAL A 58 9.54 8.46 -3.10
CA VAL A 58 9.07 9.18 -4.28
C VAL A 58 7.72 8.62 -4.71
N ALA A 59 6.79 9.50 -5.06
CA ALA A 59 5.50 9.13 -5.62
C ALA A 59 5.17 9.95 -6.87
N VAL A 60 4.38 9.37 -7.75
CA VAL A 60 3.82 10.03 -8.93
C VAL A 60 2.30 9.94 -8.84
N TYR A 61 1.64 11.08 -8.96
CA TYR A 61 0.18 11.20 -9.02
C TYR A 61 -0.24 11.65 -10.41
N ILE A 62 -1.08 10.84 -11.07
CA ILE A 62 -1.63 11.10 -12.40
C ILE A 62 -3.10 11.43 -12.21
N ARG A 63 -3.48 12.66 -12.55
CA ARG A 63 -4.86 13.11 -12.53
C ARG A 63 -5.53 12.72 -13.84
N HIS A 64 -6.71 12.11 -13.74
CA HIS A 64 -7.62 11.96 -14.86
C HIS A 64 -8.85 12.85 -14.65
N PRO A 65 -9.21 13.72 -15.61
CA PRO A 65 -10.39 14.58 -15.49
C PRO A 65 -11.65 13.77 -15.18
N MET A 66 -12.45 14.24 -14.23
CA MET A 66 -13.72 13.63 -13.81
C MET A 66 -13.61 12.21 -13.24
N ALA A 67 -12.41 11.73 -12.91
CA ALA A 67 -12.26 10.42 -12.26
C ALA A 67 -12.92 10.42 -10.88
N THR A 68 -13.72 9.40 -10.61
CA THR A 68 -14.37 9.17 -9.31
C THR A 68 -13.64 8.15 -8.44
N SER A 69 -12.65 7.46 -9.02
CA SER A 69 -11.80 6.49 -8.34
C SER A 69 -10.33 6.88 -8.47
N THR A 70 -9.56 6.53 -7.44
CA THR A 70 -8.11 6.64 -7.45
C THR A 70 -7.50 5.26 -7.21
N VAL A 71 -6.61 4.83 -8.12
CA VAL A 71 -5.81 3.62 -7.95
C VAL A 71 -4.53 3.97 -7.18
N LEU A 72 -4.27 3.28 -6.07
CA LEU A 72 -2.98 3.33 -5.38
C LEU A 72 -2.19 2.07 -5.72
N TYR A 73 -1.12 2.22 -6.49
CA TYR A 73 -0.37 1.13 -7.12
C TYR A 73 0.94 0.83 -6.38
N SER A 74 1.05 -0.40 -5.85
CA SER A 74 2.27 -1.00 -5.30
C SER A 74 2.94 -1.89 -6.37
N HIS A 75 4.08 -1.45 -6.90
CA HIS A 75 4.76 -2.11 -8.01
C HIS A 75 5.52 -3.40 -7.63
N GLY A 76 5.97 -4.14 -8.65
CA GLY A 76 6.74 -5.37 -8.48
C GLY A 76 8.17 -5.15 -7.94
N ASN A 77 8.86 -6.25 -7.66
CA ASN A 77 10.15 -6.24 -6.96
C ASN A 77 11.33 -5.67 -7.78
N ALA A 78 11.43 -5.99 -9.06
CA ALA A 78 12.53 -5.54 -9.91
C ALA A 78 12.14 -4.34 -10.77
N ALA A 79 11.27 -3.47 -10.22
CA ALA A 79 10.72 -2.30 -10.89
C ALA A 79 10.94 -1.03 -10.06
N ASP A 80 11.01 0.12 -10.71
CA ASP A 80 10.88 1.44 -10.10
C ASP A 80 9.86 2.31 -10.86
N LEU A 81 9.54 3.48 -10.33
CA LEU A 81 8.61 4.42 -10.93
C LEU A 81 8.93 4.80 -12.38
N GLY A 82 10.20 4.82 -12.77
CA GLY A 82 10.58 5.15 -14.14
C GLY A 82 10.16 4.03 -15.10
N GLN A 83 10.41 2.77 -14.74
CA GLN A 83 9.96 1.63 -15.54
C GLN A 83 8.42 1.52 -15.60
N MET A 84 7.74 1.93 -14.53
CA MET A 84 6.28 1.89 -14.44
C MET A 84 5.57 3.09 -15.07
N TYR A 85 6.31 4.15 -15.44
CA TYR A 85 5.75 5.45 -15.79
C TYR A 85 4.73 5.39 -16.93
N GLU A 86 5.10 4.79 -18.06
CA GLU A 86 4.20 4.69 -19.22
C GLU A 86 3.00 3.79 -18.93
N LEU A 87 3.19 2.67 -18.21
CA LEU A 87 2.08 1.81 -17.80
C LEU A 87 1.07 2.57 -16.93
N PHE A 88 1.54 3.41 -16.01
CA PHE A 88 0.66 4.22 -15.16
C PHE A 88 -0.17 5.23 -15.95
N ILE A 89 0.43 5.86 -16.96
CA ILE A 89 -0.29 6.77 -17.87
C ILE A 89 -1.37 6.01 -18.62
N GLU A 90 -1.02 4.88 -19.25
CA GLU A 90 -1.96 4.06 -20.01
C GLU A 90 -3.10 3.52 -19.15
N LEU A 91 -2.80 3.06 -17.93
CA LEU A 91 -3.81 2.62 -16.97
C LEU A 91 -4.76 3.77 -16.58
N SER A 92 -4.22 4.96 -16.28
CA SER A 92 -5.05 6.11 -15.93
C SER A 92 -6.01 6.49 -17.06
N ILE A 93 -5.53 6.52 -18.31
CA ILE A 93 -6.32 6.85 -19.50
C ILE A 93 -7.38 5.78 -19.79
N HIS A 94 -6.99 4.51 -19.87
CA HIS A 94 -7.88 3.43 -20.29
C HIS A 94 -8.94 3.08 -19.24
N LEU A 95 -8.59 3.21 -17.96
CA LEU A 95 -9.48 2.93 -16.83
C LEU A 95 -10.26 4.18 -16.38
N ARG A 96 -9.84 5.38 -16.82
CA ARG A 96 -10.43 6.68 -16.44
C ARG A 96 -10.40 6.96 -14.95
N VAL A 97 -9.26 6.67 -14.33
CA VAL A 97 -9.03 6.80 -12.88
C VAL A 97 -7.85 7.74 -12.62
N ASN A 98 -7.86 8.39 -11.47
CA ASN A 98 -6.62 8.93 -10.94
C ASN A 98 -5.70 7.76 -10.55
N LEU A 99 -4.39 7.95 -10.61
CA LEU A 99 -3.44 6.91 -10.25
C LEU A 99 -2.29 7.48 -9.43
N MET A 100 -2.05 6.93 -8.24
CA MET A 100 -0.85 7.18 -7.46
C MET A 100 0.03 5.94 -7.47
N GLY A 101 1.22 6.05 -8.04
CA GLY A 101 2.29 5.08 -7.89
C GLY A 101 3.36 5.61 -6.95
N TYR A 102 4.08 4.74 -6.26
CA TYR A 102 5.17 5.15 -5.38
C TYR A 102 6.29 4.10 -5.37
N ASP A 103 7.52 4.55 -5.16
CA ASP A 103 8.66 3.66 -4.93
C ASP A 103 8.74 3.25 -3.45
N TYR A 104 9.19 2.03 -3.21
CA TYR A 104 9.51 1.59 -1.85
C TYR A 104 10.76 2.29 -1.30
N SER A 105 10.92 2.32 0.03
CA SER A 105 12.16 2.75 0.66
C SER A 105 13.37 1.97 0.10
N GLY A 106 14.38 2.68 -0.39
CA GLY A 106 15.57 2.11 -1.04
C GLY A 106 15.38 1.69 -2.51
N TYR A 107 14.26 2.04 -3.15
CA TYR A 107 14.02 1.88 -4.58
C TYR A 107 14.07 3.21 -5.31
N GLY A 108 14.45 3.18 -6.59
CA GLY A 108 14.48 4.36 -7.44
C GLY A 108 15.27 5.51 -6.81
N GLN A 109 14.63 6.66 -6.65
CA GLN A 109 15.20 7.83 -5.97
C GLN A 109 14.74 7.98 -4.50
N SER A 110 14.09 6.96 -3.94
CA SER A 110 13.67 6.92 -2.55
C SER A 110 14.84 6.59 -1.62
N SER A 111 14.84 7.22 -0.44
CA SER A 111 15.89 7.00 0.57
C SER A 111 15.67 5.72 1.39
N GLY A 112 16.66 5.37 2.21
CA GLY A 112 16.56 4.25 3.14
C GLY A 112 16.94 2.90 2.52
N LYS A 113 16.34 1.82 3.04
CA LYS A 113 16.61 0.43 2.62
C LYS A 113 15.30 -0.34 2.54
N PRO A 114 15.20 -1.31 1.62
CA PRO A 114 13.97 -2.07 1.51
C PRO A 114 13.82 -3.07 2.65
N SER A 115 12.62 -3.13 3.21
CA SER A 115 12.20 -4.11 4.22
C SER A 115 10.67 -4.17 4.22
N GLU A 116 10.11 -5.32 4.59
CA GLU A 116 8.65 -5.48 4.72
C GLU A 116 8.01 -4.33 5.53
N GLN A 117 8.56 -4.01 6.70
CA GLN A 117 8.03 -2.95 7.56
C GLN A 117 8.19 -1.54 6.96
N ASN A 118 9.20 -1.31 6.11
CA ASN A 118 9.27 -0.07 5.34
C ASN A 118 8.17 -0.03 4.28
N THR A 119 7.96 -1.10 3.51
CA THR A 119 6.90 -1.09 2.48
C THR A 119 5.51 -0.81 3.06
N TYR A 120 5.21 -1.28 4.27
CA TYR A 120 3.97 -0.94 4.99
C TYR A 120 3.91 0.53 5.39
N SER A 121 5.03 1.12 5.76
CA SER A 121 5.11 2.56 6.10
C SER A 121 5.12 3.43 4.84
N ASP A 122 5.61 2.91 3.73
CA ASP A 122 5.67 3.58 2.43
C ASP A 122 4.25 3.71 1.83
N ILE A 123 3.48 2.60 1.76
CA ILE A 123 2.10 2.64 1.27
C ILE A 123 1.20 3.52 2.14
N GLU A 124 1.43 3.52 3.46
CA GLU A 124 0.70 4.38 4.38
C GLU A 124 0.99 5.87 4.13
N ALA A 125 2.22 6.23 3.77
CA ALA A 125 2.56 7.61 3.42
C ALA A 125 1.87 8.06 2.12
N ALA A 126 1.85 7.19 1.10
CA ALA A 126 1.12 7.44 -0.14
C ALA A 126 -0.40 7.55 0.10
N TYR A 127 -0.98 6.62 0.86
CA TYR A 127 -2.39 6.66 1.26
C TYR A 127 -2.75 7.93 2.01
N LYS A 128 -1.93 8.33 2.99
CA LYS A 128 -2.11 9.57 3.76
C LYS A 128 -2.07 10.80 2.84
N CYS A 129 -1.16 10.83 1.87
CA CYS A 129 -1.11 11.90 0.87
C CYS A 129 -2.40 11.97 0.03
N LEU A 130 -2.94 10.82 -0.41
CA LEU A 130 -4.22 10.78 -1.11
C LEU A 130 -5.38 11.38 -0.29
N GLN A 131 -5.41 11.10 1.00
CA GLN A 131 -6.44 11.64 1.89
C GLN A 131 -6.25 13.14 2.16
N GLU A 132 -5.04 13.55 2.55
CA GLU A 132 -4.78 14.90 3.05
C GLU A 132 -4.58 15.92 1.93
N SER A 133 -3.85 15.56 0.87
CA SER A 133 -3.49 16.48 -0.22
C SER A 133 -4.53 16.47 -1.35
N TYR A 134 -5.13 15.31 -1.62
CA TYR A 134 -6.07 15.14 -2.72
C TYR A 134 -7.54 14.96 -2.27
N GLY A 135 -7.81 14.91 -0.96
CA GLY A 135 -9.17 14.77 -0.42
C GLY A 135 -9.84 13.43 -0.79
N THR A 136 -9.06 12.42 -1.17
CA THR A 136 -9.59 11.14 -1.64
C THR A 136 -10.17 10.37 -0.46
N LYS A 137 -11.44 9.97 -0.55
CA LYS A 137 -12.07 9.16 0.49
C LYS A 137 -11.72 7.70 0.32
N GLN A 138 -11.85 6.95 1.40
CA GLN A 138 -11.53 5.52 1.41
C GLN A 138 -12.41 4.74 0.44
N GLU A 139 -13.70 5.11 0.38
CA GLU A 139 -14.65 4.54 -0.56
C GLU A 139 -14.34 4.87 -2.01
N ASP A 140 -13.38 5.75 -2.30
CA ASP A 140 -12.90 6.12 -3.64
C ASP A 140 -11.58 5.47 -4.05
N ILE A 141 -10.93 4.73 -3.14
CA ILE A 141 -9.59 4.17 -3.36
C ILE A 141 -9.67 2.70 -3.75
N ILE A 142 -8.96 2.36 -4.83
CA ILE A 142 -8.71 0.99 -5.27
C ILE A 142 -7.22 0.70 -5.03
N LEU A 143 -6.92 -0.29 -4.18
CA LEU A 143 -5.54 -0.73 -3.99
C LEU A 143 -5.15 -1.70 -5.10
N TYR A 144 -3.99 -1.50 -5.71
CA TYR A 144 -3.44 -2.37 -6.74
C TYR A 144 -2.06 -2.87 -6.32
N GLY A 145 -1.92 -4.18 -6.12
CA GLY A 145 -0.65 -4.80 -5.72
C GLY A 145 -0.14 -5.80 -6.74
N GLN A 146 1.01 -5.52 -7.35
CA GLN A 146 1.68 -6.44 -8.28
C GLN A 146 2.78 -7.24 -7.59
N SER A 147 2.73 -8.57 -7.68
CA SER A 147 3.74 -9.47 -7.15
C SER A 147 4.02 -9.17 -5.68
N VAL A 148 5.25 -8.76 -5.33
CA VAL A 148 5.61 -8.32 -3.97
C VAL A 148 4.72 -7.18 -3.43
N GLY A 149 4.21 -6.31 -4.31
CA GLY A 149 3.30 -5.21 -3.98
C GLY A 149 1.96 -5.65 -3.43
N SER A 150 1.57 -6.92 -3.61
CA SER A 150 0.41 -7.52 -2.94
C SER A 150 0.54 -7.50 -1.41
N GLY A 151 1.77 -7.59 -0.89
CA GLY A 151 2.09 -7.54 0.54
C GLY A 151 1.62 -6.26 1.23
N PRO A 152 2.16 -5.08 0.88
CA PRO A 152 1.73 -3.81 1.45
C PRO A 152 0.28 -3.47 1.10
N SER A 153 -0.19 -3.81 -0.10
CA SER A 153 -1.59 -3.58 -0.50
C SER A 153 -2.57 -4.32 0.42
N LEU A 154 -2.35 -5.60 0.71
CA LEU A 154 -3.21 -6.36 1.62
C LEU A 154 -3.07 -5.96 3.08
N ASP A 155 -1.87 -5.55 3.49
CA ASP A 155 -1.64 -5.00 4.84
C ASP A 155 -2.50 -3.76 5.10
N LEU A 156 -2.55 -2.86 4.13
CA LEU A 156 -3.37 -1.66 4.20
C LEU A 156 -4.86 -2.02 4.07
N ALA A 157 -5.23 -2.85 3.09
CA ALA A 157 -6.63 -3.26 2.86
C ALA A 157 -7.30 -3.87 4.10
N ALA A 158 -6.57 -4.72 4.84
CA ALA A 158 -7.08 -5.38 6.05
C ALA A 158 -7.49 -4.39 7.17
N ARG A 159 -6.97 -3.16 7.14
CA ARG A 159 -7.25 -2.10 8.12
C ARG A 159 -8.24 -1.06 7.61
N LEU A 160 -8.70 -1.20 6.37
CA LEU A 160 -9.53 -0.24 5.67
C LEU A 160 -10.94 -0.82 5.43
N PRO A 161 -11.92 -0.56 6.34
CA PRO A 161 -13.26 -1.17 6.27
C PRO A 161 -14.18 -0.65 5.14
N GLN A 162 -13.95 0.57 4.65
CA GLN A 162 -14.74 1.22 3.59
C GLN A 162 -13.99 1.25 2.25
N LEU A 163 -12.92 0.47 2.07
CA LEU A 163 -12.14 0.48 0.84
C LEU A 163 -13.02 0.09 -0.36
N ARG A 164 -12.86 0.75 -1.51
CA ARG A 164 -13.67 0.44 -2.71
C ARG A 164 -13.42 -0.98 -3.19
N ALA A 165 -12.15 -1.33 -3.38
CA ALA A 165 -11.74 -2.59 -3.97
C ALA A 165 -10.23 -2.85 -3.82
N VAL A 166 -9.84 -4.11 -4.05
CA VAL A 166 -8.43 -4.53 -4.20
C VAL A 166 -8.25 -5.27 -5.52
N VAL A 167 -7.19 -4.94 -6.24
CA VAL A 167 -6.68 -5.71 -7.38
C VAL A 167 -5.34 -6.31 -6.99
N LEU A 168 -5.22 -7.63 -7.13
CA LEU A 168 -3.99 -8.37 -6.90
C LEU A 168 -3.51 -8.96 -8.23
N HIS A 169 -2.33 -8.51 -8.67
CA HIS A 169 -1.73 -8.90 -9.92
C HIS A 169 -0.53 -9.83 -9.67
N SER A 170 -0.62 -11.08 -10.13
CA SER A 170 0.34 -12.16 -9.87
C SER A 170 0.77 -12.23 -8.39
N PRO A 171 -0.18 -12.27 -7.44
CA PRO A 171 0.12 -12.07 -6.02
C PRO A 171 0.81 -13.27 -5.37
N ILE A 172 1.49 -13.00 -4.26
CA ILE A 172 2.17 -14.02 -3.45
C ILE A 172 1.31 -14.40 -2.24
N LEU A 173 1.26 -15.69 -1.87
CA LEU A 173 0.68 -16.12 -0.59
C LEU A 173 1.52 -15.67 0.61
N SER A 174 2.83 -15.82 0.47
CA SER A 174 3.87 -15.30 1.35
C SER A 174 5.23 -15.41 0.68
N GLY A 175 6.24 -14.70 1.19
CA GLY A 175 7.59 -14.71 0.63
C GLY A 175 8.23 -16.10 0.63
N LEU A 176 8.07 -16.85 1.72
CA LEU A 176 8.61 -18.20 1.82
C LEU A 176 7.93 -19.18 0.84
N ARG A 177 6.62 -19.01 0.60
CA ARG A 177 5.84 -19.85 -0.32
C ARG A 177 6.22 -19.67 -1.78
N VAL A 178 6.77 -18.51 -2.14
CA VAL A 178 7.32 -18.28 -3.49
C VAL A 178 8.55 -19.15 -3.71
N MET A 179 9.41 -19.25 -2.70
CA MET A 179 10.69 -19.97 -2.80
C MET A 179 10.53 -21.48 -2.59
N TYR A 180 9.60 -21.89 -1.72
CA TYR A 180 9.44 -23.28 -1.31
C TYR A 180 7.96 -23.63 -1.12
N PRO A 181 7.50 -24.83 -1.52
CA PRO A 181 6.10 -25.25 -1.34
C PRO A 181 5.82 -25.65 0.11
N VAL A 182 5.80 -24.67 1.02
CA VAL A 182 5.54 -24.86 2.44
C VAL A 182 4.05 -24.80 2.76
N LYS A 183 3.57 -25.72 3.61
CA LYS A 183 2.17 -25.77 4.04
C LYS A 183 1.87 -24.80 5.19
N HIS A 184 2.83 -24.59 6.09
CA HIS A 184 2.67 -23.77 7.29
C HIS A 184 3.21 -22.36 7.11
N THR A 185 2.58 -21.40 7.80
CA THR A 185 3.06 -20.03 7.89
C THR A 185 4.02 -19.91 9.06
N TYR A 186 5.23 -19.40 8.81
CA TYR A 186 6.27 -19.25 9.83
C TYR A 186 6.37 -17.81 10.32
N TRP A 187 6.86 -17.62 11.54
CA TRP A 187 6.98 -16.29 12.16
C TRP A 187 8.01 -15.37 11.49
N PHE A 188 8.97 -15.93 10.76
CA PHE A 188 9.99 -15.21 9.99
C PHE A 188 9.60 -15.01 8.51
N ASP A 189 8.42 -15.48 8.12
CA ASP A 189 7.89 -15.30 6.78
C ASP A 189 7.42 -13.86 6.58
N ILE A 190 7.64 -13.33 5.37
CA ILE A 190 7.28 -11.96 4.99
C ILE A 190 6.01 -11.98 4.14
N TYR A 191 5.24 -10.89 4.20
CA TYR A 191 4.04 -10.70 3.37
C TYR A 191 3.08 -11.88 3.46
N LYS A 192 2.74 -12.28 4.68
CA LYS A 192 1.80 -13.37 4.98
C LYS A 192 0.38 -13.06 4.52
N ASN A 193 0.18 -12.89 3.22
CA ASN A 193 -1.05 -12.49 2.57
C ASN A 193 -2.16 -13.52 2.78
N ILE A 194 -1.80 -14.80 2.91
CA ILE A 194 -2.71 -15.87 3.31
C ILE A 194 -3.43 -15.57 4.64
N ASP A 195 -2.76 -14.90 5.59
CA ASP A 195 -3.36 -14.53 6.88
C ASP A 195 -4.15 -13.20 6.79
N LYS A 196 -3.82 -12.35 5.81
CA LYS A 196 -4.39 -10.98 5.67
C LYS A 196 -5.64 -10.95 4.80
N ILE A 197 -5.68 -11.74 3.72
CA ILE A 197 -6.78 -11.74 2.76
C ILE A 197 -8.16 -12.01 3.38
N PRO A 198 -8.32 -12.86 4.43
CA PRO A 198 -9.62 -13.06 5.06
C PRO A 198 -10.10 -11.83 5.85
N LEU A 199 -9.25 -10.84 6.11
CA LEU A 199 -9.60 -9.62 6.83
C LEU A 199 -10.16 -8.52 5.91
N VAL A 200 -9.99 -8.66 4.58
CA VAL A 200 -10.41 -7.67 3.59
C VAL A 200 -11.94 -7.76 3.36
N ASN A 201 -12.64 -6.63 3.53
CA ASN A 201 -14.11 -6.55 3.48
C ASN A 201 -14.63 -5.78 2.24
N CYS A 202 -13.92 -5.88 1.11
CA CYS A 202 -14.30 -5.26 -0.16
C CYS A 202 -14.02 -6.21 -1.32
N PRO A 203 -14.57 -5.95 -2.53
CA PRO A 203 -14.37 -6.80 -3.69
C PRO A 203 -12.89 -6.95 -4.05
N VAL A 204 -12.45 -8.20 -4.24
CA VAL A 204 -11.08 -8.52 -4.65
C VAL A 204 -11.07 -9.15 -6.03
N LEU A 205 -10.29 -8.56 -6.94
CA LEU A 205 -9.96 -9.14 -8.25
C LEU A 205 -8.54 -9.72 -8.19
N ILE A 206 -8.40 -10.98 -8.61
CA ILE A 206 -7.10 -11.62 -8.87
C ILE A 206 -6.86 -11.66 -10.38
N ILE A 207 -5.66 -11.26 -10.81
CA ILE A 207 -5.15 -11.42 -12.18
C ILE A 207 -3.89 -12.26 -12.09
N HIS A 208 -3.80 -13.36 -12.84
CA HIS A 208 -2.61 -14.23 -12.80
C HIS A 208 -2.44 -14.99 -14.12
N GLY A 209 -1.21 -15.10 -14.60
CA GLY A 209 -0.82 -15.94 -15.72
C GLY A 209 -0.81 -17.42 -15.34
N THR A 210 -1.26 -18.30 -16.23
CA THR A 210 -1.25 -19.75 -15.97
C THR A 210 0.12 -20.38 -16.19
N ALA A 211 1.06 -19.68 -16.86
CA ALA A 211 2.42 -20.11 -17.13
C ALA A 211 3.44 -19.22 -16.37
N ASP A 212 3.03 -18.67 -15.22
CA ASP A 212 3.90 -17.87 -14.35
C ASP A 212 4.95 -18.75 -13.67
N GLU A 213 6.21 -18.59 -14.08
CA GLU A 213 7.35 -19.36 -13.55
C GLU A 213 7.98 -18.73 -12.31
N VAL A 214 7.61 -17.50 -11.97
CA VAL A 214 8.15 -16.77 -10.81
C VAL A 214 7.26 -16.97 -9.59
N VAL A 215 5.94 -16.85 -9.78
CA VAL A 215 4.93 -17.06 -8.76
C VAL A 215 3.87 -17.99 -9.32
N ASP A 216 3.91 -19.25 -8.90
CA ASP A 216 2.96 -20.25 -9.41
C ASP A 216 1.50 -19.78 -9.25
N CYS A 217 0.69 -20.04 -10.29
CA CYS A 217 -0.72 -19.64 -10.37
C CYS A 217 -1.57 -20.13 -9.18
N SER A 218 -1.14 -21.20 -8.48
CA SER A 218 -1.79 -21.65 -7.25
C SER A 218 -1.82 -20.59 -6.14
N HIS A 219 -0.89 -19.63 -6.14
CA HIS A 219 -0.90 -18.52 -5.19
C HIS A 219 -2.14 -17.65 -5.36
N GLY A 220 -2.39 -17.20 -6.60
CA GLY A 220 -3.58 -16.43 -6.95
C GLY A 220 -4.87 -17.21 -6.68
N LYS A 221 -4.92 -18.50 -7.06
CA LYS A 221 -6.09 -19.36 -6.82
C LYS A 221 -6.42 -19.52 -5.33
N GLN A 222 -5.42 -19.77 -4.49
CA GLN A 222 -5.61 -19.90 -3.04
C GLN A 222 -6.04 -18.58 -2.40
N LEU A 223 -5.43 -17.45 -2.79
CA LEU A 223 -5.86 -16.14 -2.29
C LEU A 223 -7.30 -15.82 -2.69
N TRP A 224 -7.68 -16.12 -3.94
CA TRP A 224 -9.05 -15.93 -4.41
C TRP A 224 -10.05 -16.72 -3.55
N GLU A 225 -9.76 -17.99 -3.28
CA GLU A 225 -10.64 -18.85 -2.47
C GLU A 225 -10.85 -18.29 -1.05
N LEU A 226 -9.81 -17.71 -0.47
CA LEU A 226 -9.84 -17.12 0.87
C LEU A 226 -10.48 -15.72 0.93
N CYS A 227 -10.80 -15.09 -0.21
CA CYS A 227 -11.47 -13.79 -0.23
C CYS A 227 -12.91 -13.88 0.31
N LYS A 228 -13.30 -12.89 1.12
CA LYS A 228 -14.70 -12.72 1.57
C LYS A 228 -15.61 -12.28 0.43
N GLU A 229 -15.23 -11.20 -0.26
CA GLU A 229 -15.96 -10.68 -1.43
C GLU A 229 -15.14 -10.97 -2.70
N LYS A 230 -15.47 -12.08 -3.36
CA LYS A 230 -14.81 -12.54 -4.58
C LYS A 230 -15.38 -11.81 -5.80
N TYR A 231 -14.51 -11.23 -6.63
CA TYR A 231 -14.85 -10.89 -8.01
C TYR A 231 -14.34 -12.00 -8.95
N GLU A 232 -14.90 -12.08 -10.15
CA GLU A 232 -14.48 -13.04 -11.18
C GLU A 232 -12.98 -12.86 -11.51
N PRO A 233 -12.13 -13.85 -11.23
CA PRO A 233 -10.68 -13.72 -11.45
C PRO A 233 -10.34 -13.75 -12.94
N LEU A 234 -9.22 -13.15 -13.32
CA LEU A 234 -8.68 -13.22 -14.66
C LEU A 234 -7.46 -14.16 -14.69
N TRP A 235 -7.68 -15.37 -15.18
CA TRP A 235 -6.60 -16.33 -15.44
C TRP A 235 -6.16 -16.20 -16.90
N LEU A 236 -4.98 -15.64 -17.14
CA LEU A 236 -4.45 -15.44 -18.49
C LEU A 236 -3.74 -16.69 -18.97
N ASN A 237 -4.35 -17.41 -19.90
CA ASN A 237 -3.81 -18.66 -20.42
C ASN A 237 -2.51 -18.41 -21.19
N GLY A 238 -1.42 -19.07 -20.76
CA GLY A 238 -0.09 -18.91 -21.34
C GLY A 238 0.66 -17.64 -20.92
N GLY A 239 0.05 -16.76 -20.12
CA GLY A 239 0.72 -15.58 -19.56
C GLY A 239 1.75 -15.96 -18.49
N ASN A 240 2.86 -15.24 -18.47
CA ASN A 240 3.95 -15.37 -17.50
C ASN A 240 3.87 -14.22 -16.46
N HIS A 241 4.90 -14.03 -15.63
CA HIS A 241 4.86 -13.07 -14.50
C HIS A 241 4.84 -11.60 -14.92
N CYS A 242 5.43 -11.26 -16.07
CA CYS A 242 5.79 -9.89 -16.46
C CYS A 242 5.20 -9.45 -17.81
N ASP A 243 4.29 -10.23 -18.40
CA ASP A 243 3.73 -9.97 -19.74
C ASP A 243 2.19 -9.84 -19.74
N LEU A 244 1.55 -9.93 -18.57
CA LEU A 244 0.09 -9.98 -18.47
C LEU A 244 -0.59 -8.71 -18.98
N GLU A 245 0.07 -7.57 -18.85
CA GLU A 245 -0.41 -6.28 -19.36
C GLU A 245 -0.49 -6.25 -20.90
N LEU A 246 0.21 -7.15 -21.60
CA LEU A 246 0.21 -7.25 -23.05
C LEU A 246 -1.02 -8.01 -23.58
N PHE A 247 -1.73 -8.75 -22.72
CA PHE A 247 -2.90 -9.51 -23.12
C PHE A 247 -4.11 -8.58 -23.31
N PRO A 248 -4.87 -8.70 -24.42
CA PRO A 248 -6.01 -7.81 -24.69
C PRO A 248 -7.14 -7.94 -23.65
N GLU A 249 -7.24 -9.08 -22.97
CA GLU A 249 -8.19 -9.33 -21.90
C GLU A 249 -7.90 -8.49 -20.64
N TYR A 250 -6.63 -8.13 -20.39
CA TYR A 250 -6.19 -7.46 -19.17
C TYR A 250 -6.91 -6.12 -18.93
N ILE A 251 -6.76 -5.17 -19.86
CA ILE A 251 -7.40 -3.85 -19.74
C ILE A 251 -8.93 -3.97 -19.78
N LYS A 252 -9.47 -4.87 -20.62
CA LYS A 252 -10.91 -5.09 -20.73
C LYS A 252 -11.53 -5.55 -19.41
N HIS A 253 -10.90 -6.51 -18.74
CA HIS A 253 -11.38 -7.06 -17.48
C HIS A 253 -11.21 -6.08 -16.32
N LEU A 254 -10.07 -5.39 -16.25
CA LEU A 254 -9.84 -4.32 -15.27
C LEU A 254 -10.88 -3.21 -15.38
N LYS A 255 -11.18 -2.76 -16.60
CA LYS A 255 -12.21 -1.75 -16.84
C LYS A 255 -13.60 -2.22 -16.40
N LYS A 256 -13.95 -3.48 -16.70
CA LYS A 256 -15.21 -4.11 -16.26
C LYS A 256 -15.28 -4.14 -14.73
N PHE A 257 -14.20 -4.51 -14.05
CA PHE A 257 -14.11 -4.54 -12.60
C PHE A 257 -14.33 -3.15 -11.99
N ILE A 258 -13.55 -2.15 -12.41
CA ILE A 258 -13.63 -0.77 -11.90
C ILE A 258 -15.04 -0.22 -12.09
N THR A 259 -15.61 -0.34 -13.28
CA THR A 259 -16.98 0.11 -13.57
C THR A 259 -18.02 -0.57 -12.67
N THR A 260 -17.80 -1.84 -12.30
CA THR A 260 -18.73 -2.61 -11.45
C THR A 260 -18.68 -2.15 -10.00
N VAL A 261 -17.47 -1.91 -9.45
CA VAL A 261 -17.31 -1.48 -8.06
C VAL A 261 -17.72 -0.02 -7.85
N GLU A 262 -17.56 0.84 -8.86
CA GLU A 262 -18.09 2.20 -8.85
C GLU A 262 -19.62 2.23 -8.76
N LYS A 263 -20.31 1.45 -9.61
CA LYS A 263 -21.78 1.34 -9.59
C LYS A 263 -22.33 0.78 -8.29
N SER A 264 -21.66 -0.23 -7.73
CA SER A 264 -22.08 -0.89 -6.49
C SER A 264 -22.05 0.08 -5.30
N THR A 265 -21.08 1.01 -5.30
CA THR A 265 -20.96 2.03 -4.26
C THR A 265 -22.12 3.02 -4.33
N SER A 266 -22.47 3.50 -5.53
CA SER A 266 -23.61 4.43 -5.73
C SER A 266 -24.95 3.85 -5.27
N GLN A 267 -25.16 2.54 -5.44
CA GLN A 267 -26.37 1.87 -4.97
C GLN A 267 -26.44 1.81 -3.44
N ARG A 268 -25.33 1.51 -2.73
CA ARG A 268 -25.29 1.50 -1.25
C ARG A 268 -25.64 2.88 -0.66
N PHE A 269 -25.16 3.96 -1.27
CA PHE A 269 -25.49 5.32 -0.84
C PHE A 269 -26.95 5.69 -1.13
N SER A 270 -27.51 5.23 -2.26
CA SER A 270 -28.92 5.46 -2.61
C SER A 270 -29.88 4.78 -1.62
N PHE A 271 -29.57 3.56 -1.17
CA PHE A 271 -30.35 2.83 -0.16
C PHE A 271 -30.22 3.45 1.24
N ARG A 272 -29.03 3.92 1.65
CA ARG A 272 -28.86 4.61 2.94
C ARG A 272 -29.61 5.94 3.00
N SER A 273 -29.70 6.67 1.89
CA SER A 273 -30.48 7.92 1.81
C SER A 273 -32.00 7.69 1.87
N THR A 274 -32.49 6.49 1.55
CA THR A 274 -33.92 6.16 1.61
C THR A 274 -34.35 5.67 2.98
N THR A 275 -33.44 5.09 3.77
CA THR A 275 -33.73 4.64 5.14
C THR A 275 -33.85 5.77 6.18
N ASP A 276 -33.40 6.98 5.86
CA ASP A 276 -33.44 8.15 6.77
C ASP A 276 -34.71 9.03 6.61
N LYS A 277 -35.73 8.56 5.87
CA LYS A 277 -36.99 9.31 5.62
C LYS A 277 -38.28 8.50 5.83
N PHE A 278 -38.33 7.65 6.85
CA PHE A 278 -39.59 7.10 7.34
C PHE A 278 -39.92 7.65 8.73
N GLU A 279 -40.30 8.93 8.80
CA GLU A 279 -41.19 9.39 9.87
C GLU A 279 -42.63 8.98 9.53
N GLN A 280 -43.30 8.35 10.48
CA GLN A 280 -44.69 7.91 10.36
C GLN A 280 -45.64 9.12 10.15
N PRO A 281 -46.61 9.05 9.23
CA PRO A 281 -47.58 10.11 9.06
C PRO A 281 -48.58 10.10 10.23
N ARG A 282 -48.57 11.17 11.03
CA ARG A 282 -49.63 11.47 12.00
C ARG A 282 -50.95 11.65 11.24
N LYS A 283 -51.91 10.76 11.47
CA LYS A 283 -53.30 10.94 11.02
C LYS A 283 -53.94 12.04 11.84
N SER A 284 -54.21 13.17 11.19
CA SER A 284 -55.12 14.20 11.69
C SER A 284 -56.56 13.75 11.44
N THR A 285 -57.39 13.77 12.48
CA THR A 285 -58.85 13.75 12.37
C THR A 285 -59.37 14.95 13.15
N ASP A 286 -59.83 15.96 12.43
CA ASP A 286 -60.58 17.09 12.96
C ASP A 286 -61.99 16.63 13.35
N ILE A 287 -62.39 16.88 14.60
CA ILE A 287 -63.80 16.97 15.00
C ILE A 287 -63.94 18.19 15.93
N PHE A 288 -64.87 19.06 15.56
CA PHE A 288 -65.29 20.28 16.24
C PHE A 288 -65.90 20.02 17.62
N GLU A 289 -65.55 20.83 18.64
CA GLU A 289 -66.55 21.40 19.57
C GLU A 289 -66.02 22.58 20.40
N VAL A 290 -66.98 23.30 20.98
CA VAL A 290 -67.05 24.76 21.20
C VAL A 290 -66.44 25.26 22.53
N THR A 291 -65.86 26.46 22.41
CA THR A 291 -65.58 27.56 23.37
C THR A 291 -65.93 27.38 24.86
N ARG A 292 -64.96 27.67 25.76
CA ARG A 292 -65.22 28.34 27.06
C ARG A 292 -64.02 29.16 27.57
N LYS A 293 -64.37 30.23 28.28
CA LYS A 293 -63.59 31.44 28.67
C LYS A 293 -62.76 31.26 29.96
N SER A 294 -61.78 32.17 30.11
CA SER A 294 -61.26 32.76 31.38
C SER A 294 -60.46 31.81 32.30
N THR A 295 -59.43 32.18 33.04
CA THR A 295 -59.00 33.44 33.66
C THR A 295 -57.46 33.49 33.80
N ASP A 296 -56.95 34.72 33.76
CA ASP A 296 -55.84 35.31 34.53
C ASP A 296 -55.04 34.41 35.51
N CYS A 297 -53.70 34.48 35.44
CA CYS A 297 -52.85 34.85 36.58
C CYS A 297 -51.35 34.88 36.21
N ARG A 298 -50.81 36.08 36.37
CA ARG A 298 -49.41 36.50 36.38
C ARG A 298 -48.71 35.98 37.66
N GLU A 299 -47.48 35.48 37.57
CA GLU A 299 -46.31 35.96 38.33
C GLU A 299 -45.02 35.17 38.05
N LYS A 300 -43.89 35.88 38.15
CA LYS A 300 -42.53 35.45 37.79
C LYS A 300 -41.74 34.88 39.02
N PRO A 301 -40.38 34.83 39.08
CA PRO A 301 -39.64 33.62 39.46
C PRO A 301 -38.86 33.78 40.79
N ARG A 302 -38.33 32.68 41.36
CA ARG A 302 -37.24 32.70 42.36
C ARG A 302 -36.39 31.44 42.16
N LYS A 303 -35.08 31.48 41.85
CA LYS A 303 -33.84 31.90 42.56
C LYS A 303 -33.43 31.04 43.77
N SER A 304 -32.38 30.25 43.53
CA SER A 304 -31.17 29.92 44.31
C SER A 304 -31.25 29.58 45.81
N THR A 305 -30.52 28.52 46.19
CA THR A 305 -29.66 28.52 47.38
C THR A 305 -28.45 27.57 47.17
N ASP A 306 -27.27 28.19 47.25
CA ASP A 306 -25.92 27.69 47.61
C ASP A 306 -26.00 26.80 48.90
N ARG A 307 -25.13 25.81 49.23
CA ARG A 307 -23.64 25.79 49.34
C ARG A 307 -23.14 24.45 49.99
N PRO A 308 -21.86 24.23 50.40
CA PRO A 308 -20.97 23.15 49.91
C PRO A 308 -20.33 22.26 51.02
N ASP A 309 -19.44 21.32 50.64
CA ASP A 309 -18.27 20.80 51.41
C ASP A 309 -17.67 19.60 50.62
N LYS A 310 -16.38 19.22 50.62
CA LYS A 310 -15.12 19.77 51.13
C LYS A 310 -13.96 19.02 50.44
N GLN A 311 -12.85 19.72 50.32
CA GLN A 311 -11.55 19.34 49.76
C GLN A 311 -10.70 18.58 50.79
N LYS A 312 -9.82 17.66 50.34
CA LYS A 312 -8.55 17.35 51.03
C LYS A 312 -7.45 17.04 50.01
N ASN A 313 -6.39 17.83 50.12
CA ASN A 313 -5.14 17.83 49.36
C ASN A 313 -4.03 17.05 50.09
N LEU A 314 -2.87 17.00 49.42
CA LEU A 314 -1.48 16.75 49.85
C LEU A 314 -1.02 15.28 49.80
N SER A 315 0.22 14.93 49.44
CA SER A 315 1.35 15.47 48.64
C SER A 315 2.56 14.58 49.01
N SER A 316 3.46 14.35 48.05
CA SER A 316 4.90 14.00 48.20
C SER A 316 5.36 13.03 49.30
N ASN A 317 6.13 12.01 48.90
CA ASN A 317 7.49 11.84 49.42
C ASN A 317 8.32 10.91 48.52
N ALA A 318 9.55 11.36 48.28
CA ALA A 318 10.68 10.62 47.75
C ALA A 318 11.51 10.01 48.90
N ASP A 319 12.39 9.10 48.51
CA ASP A 319 13.63 8.64 49.16
C ASP A 319 13.67 7.43 50.12
N MET A 320 14.68 6.58 49.79
CA MET A 320 15.37 5.46 50.47
C MET A 320 15.02 4.05 49.95
N LEU A 321 15.95 3.16 49.58
CA LEU A 321 17.42 3.05 49.69
C LEU A 321 17.84 1.94 48.66
N GLU A 322 18.70 2.17 47.67
CA GLU A 322 20.18 2.04 47.64
C GLU A 322 20.77 0.60 47.56
N LYS A 323 21.86 0.50 46.78
CA LYS A 323 22.86 -0.58 46.56
C LYS A 323 22.54 -1.50 45.35
N LEU A 324 23.34 -1.55 44.29
CA LEU A 324 24.80 -1.49 44.18
C LEU A 324 25.28 -0.74 42.92
N ARG A 325 26.18 0.23 43.11
CA ARG A 325 27.17 0.68 42.11
C ARG A 325 28.36 -0.28 42.14
N MET A 326 28.98 -0.54 40.98
CA MET A 326 30.44 -0.43 40.81
C MET A 326 30.77 -0.28 39.32
N SER A 327 31.38 0.86 38.99
CA SER A 327 32.12 1.18 37.77
C SER A 327 33.54 0.63 37.86
N PHE A 328 34.16 0.21 36.76
CA PHE A 328 35.59 0.42 36.54
C PHE A 328 35.95 0.51 35.05
N ASP A 329 36.99 1.30 34.84
CA ASP A 329 37.48 1.92 33.61
C ASP A 329 38.54 1.05 32.90
N ARG A 330 38.84 1.41 31.65
CA ARG A 330 40.00 1.09 30.79
C ARG A 330 41.07 0.08 31.28
N LYS A 331 41.42 -0.87 30.40
CA LYS A 331 42.80 -1.01 29.88
C LYS A 331 42.96 -1.97 28.70
N ASP A 332 43.66 -1.48 27.69
CA ASP A 332 44.44 -2.23 26.69
C ASP A 332 45.36 -3.29 27.32
N ARG A 333 45.42 -4.47 26.69
CA ARG A 333 46.68 -5.15 26.31
C ARG A 333 46.43 -6.45 25.52
N SER A 334 46.83 -6.39 24.25
CA SER A 334 47.60 -7.38 23.49
C SER A 334 48.17 -8.59 24.27
N ARG A 335 47.97 -9.81 23.73
CA ARG A 335 49.05 -10.70 23.21
C ARG A 335 48.55 -12.05 22.67
N ARG A 336 49.07 -12.39 21.48
CA ARG A 336 49.58 -13.71 20.99
C ARG A 336 48.58 -14.84 20.75
N SER A 337 48.33 -15.21 19.48
CA SER A 337 49.15 -16.00 18.52
C SER A 337 49.07 -17.51 18.75
N VAL A 338 48.43 -18.23 17.82
CA VAL A 338 48.91 -19.54 17.35
C VAL A 338 48.60 -19.63 15.85
N ASP A 339 49.68 -19.68 15.07
CA ASP A 339 49.70 -20.02 13.65
C ASP A 339 49.36 -21.49 13.44
N CYS A 340 48.68 -21.79 12.34
CA CYS A 340 48.80 -23.07 11.63
C CYS A 340 48.85 -22.79 10.12
N HIS A 341 50.08 -22.63 9.63
CA HIS A 341 50.50 -23.05 8.29
C HIS A 341 50.39 -24.59 8.22
N GLU A 342 50.10 -25.29 7.12
CA GLU A 342 50.76 -25.18 5.81
C GLU A 342 50.05 -26.03 4.70
N LYS A 343 50.09 -25.49 3.47
CA LYS A 343 50.24 -26.12 2.12
C LYS A 343 49.18 -27.12 1.61
N SER A 344 48.46 -26.80 0.53
CA SER A 344 48.85 -26.66 -0.90
C SER A 344 48.91 -27.98 -1.68
N ARG A 345 48.02 -28.13 -2.67
CA ARG A 345 48.37 -28.64 -4.01
C ARG A 345 47.50 -27.97 -5.08
N LYS A 346 48.20 -27.41 -6.08
CA LYS A 346 47.70 -26.87 -7.35
C LYS A 346 47.28 -28.01 -8.29
N SER A 347 46.25 -27.80 -9.10
CA SER A 347 46.35 -28.05 -10.55
C SER A 347 45.47 -27.05 -11.30
N ILE A 348 46.06 -26.52 -12.35
CA ILE A 348 45.54 -25.58 -13.34
C ILE A 348 44.71 -26.37 -14.36
N ASP A 349 43.56 -25.84 -14.81
CA ASP A 349 43.36 -25.65 -16.25
C ASP A 349 42.22 -24.68 -16.59
N HIS A 350 42.50 -23.91 -17.64
CA HIS A 350 41.72 -22.84 -18.26
C HIS A 350 40.40 -23.33 -18.88
N GLN A 351 39.35 -22.49 -18.87
CA GLN A 351 38.94 -21.75 -20.09
C GLN A 351 37.62 -20.95 -19.93
N LEU A 352 37.70 -19.72 -20.44
CA LEU A 352 36.70 -18.95 -21.19
C LEU A 352 35.52 -18.30 -20.45
N GLU A 353 35.73 -17.00 -20.18
CA GLU A 353 34.73 -15.95 -20.14
C GLU A 353 33.75 -16.03 -21.33
N LYS A 354 32.46 -15.86 -21.04
CA LYS A 354 31.51 -15.34 -22.03
C LYS A 354 30.63 -14.28 -21.39
N ALA A 355 30.85 -13.06 -21.87
CA ALA A 355 30.17 -11.84 -21.52
C ALA A 355 28.67 -11.89 -21.86
N ARG A 356 27.89 -11.23 -21.00
CA ARG A 356 26.48 -10.88 -21.21
C ARG A 356 26.37 -9.97 -22.43
N LYS A 357 25.54 -10.33 -23.41
CA LYS A 357 25.14 -9.43 -24.48
C LYS A 357 23.92 -8.63 -24.04
N SER A 358 24.14 -7.33 -23.85
CA SER A 358 23.14 -6.28 -23.98
C SER A 358 22.63 -6.25 -25.42
N VAL A 359 21.32 -6.09 -25.59
CA VAL A 359 20.68 -5.80 -26.88
C VAL A 359 20.05 -4.43 -26.75
N ASP A 360 20.71 -3.44 -27.35
CA ASP A 360 20.08 -2.21 -27.82
C ASP A 360 20.08 -2.29 -29.36
N ARG A 361 18.91 -2.22 -29.97
CA ARG A 361 18.57 -1.17 -30.96
C ARG A 361 17.22 -1.39 -31.63
N LEU A 362 16.41 -0.33 -31.53
CA LEU A 362 15.32 0.06 -32.40
C LEU A 362 15.79 0.44 -33.82
N ASP A 363 14.79 0.49 -34.71
CA ASP A 363 14.69 1.12 -36.04
C ASP A 363 15.14 0.34 -37.28
N ARG A 364 14.13 -0.21 -37.99
CA ARG A 364 13.85 0.15 -39.39
C ARG A 364 12.46 -0.37 -39.83
N ILE A 365 11.46 0.50 -39.81
CA ILE A 365 10.34 0.46 -40.76
C ILE A 365 10.47 1.70 -41.65
N ARG A 366 10.88 1.49 -42.90
CA ARG A 366 10.38 2.19 -44.10
C ARG A 366 11.02 1.62 -45.36
N THR A 367 10.20 1.59 -46.41
CA THR A 367 10.43 1.25 -47.84
C THR A 367 10.49 -0.24 -48.19
N GLY A 368 9.43 -0.68 -48.87
CA GLY A 368 9.20 -1.98 -49.46
C GLY A 368 7.72 -2.13 -49.77
#